data_AF-A0A941BIX0-F1
#
_entry.id   AF-A0A941BIX0-F1
#
_cell.length_a   1.000
_cell.length_b   1.000
_cell.length_c   1.000
_cell.angle_alpha   90.00
_cell.angle_beta   90.00
_cell.angle_gamma   90.00
#
_symmetry.space_group_name_H-M   'P 1'
#
loop_
_entity.id
_entity.type
_entity.pdbx_description
1 polymer ?
#
loop_
_entity_poly.entity_id
_entity_poly.type
_entity_poly.pdbx_seq_one_letter_code
_entity_poly.pdbx_strand_id
1 'polypeptide(L)'
;MNWTEGRTWVGLALCLLSACGGGSGVRETPAPATRIMLQGAVVDSAPVAQGAIEVKPLAGVPTSTRRDDSGRYELIVEGLTAPYVLWDETAQLAGVALAPGRAPVTPLSHLLLAELQGDDPAHFYQVLGPVGAADFSRIDAAQLADAEQRLLERLQRQLGLTLPADLGRFHDSAFEPVAGDPMMDLISGLHAALAQHGSDLATLVQEVALHGRLCDRARVTLDLGGAHSVFCPMELTSAVDDTAGTEALHFASPLGDELQVLLRSGAVASVRWLRDGRERAACTGAGCAGLGVGVPDADGHRLLTWKQVRLSGATPASVQGRLSSGEGPVQAPCAGRRFSARHTDGLREEECVGQRLVTRQFQRLAHGFTGAVDGSRLLDIRLDGDRVAWISLGRTWGEIEYRCIGRACSGVSVGPAAADGVRRIVLAGTRMVRALGDGQVDPADTVQVEADVLTARTPPAPTDSCPMPILLTLESSDGTVMPLCDTRPGASIGIDDVDGDGRFETVMTDSTNPESDVVSVVYNLDLAQPTQVTMSRVRVEAFELAYRCRGGDCQGGSVTFTTDLRYRFQFDGTVLDEVLPDGSPGTRHLVLRGTILSAALVVAPGD
;
A
#
# COMPACT_ATOMS: atom_id res chain seq x y z
N MET A 1 -15.18 -42.94 33.79
CA MET A 1 -15.37 -43.93 34.87
C MET A 1 -14.58 -43.45 36.08
N ASN A 2 -15.23 -43.37 37.26
CA ASN A 2 -14.65 -43.23 38.61
C ASN A 2 -13.96 -41.88 38.95
N TRP A 3 -14.26 -41.12 40.02
CA TRP A 3 -15.19 -41.18 41.17
C TRP A 3 -15.39 -39.73 41.69
N THR A 4 -16.55 -39.50 42.31
CA THR A 4 -17.06 -38.29 42.97
C THR A 4 -16.71 -38.22 44.47
N GLU A 5 -16.34 -37.04 45.00
CA GLU A 5 -16.57 -36.59 46.39
C GLU A 5 -16.57 -35.04 46.36
N GLY A 6 -17.51 -34.24 46.89
CA GLY A 6 -18.56 -34.47 47.86
C GLY A 6 -18.22 -33.81 49.20
N ARG A 7 -18.37 -32.48 49.35
CA ARG A 7 -18.33 -31.81 50.68
C ARG A 7 -19.31 -30.63 50.77
N THR A 8 -20.47 -30.94 51.32
CA THR A 8 -21.46 -30.05 51.93
C THR A 8 -20.94 -29.46 53.24
N TRP A 9 -21.12 -28.16 53.44
CA TRP A 9 -21.09 -27.53 54.77
C TRP A 9 -22.48 -27.02 55.12
N VAL A 10 -23.07 -27.64 56.14
CA VAL A 10 -24.28 -27.24 56.83
C VAL A 10 -23.88 -26.83 58.24
N GLY A 11 -24.43 -25.72 58.72
CA GLY A 11 -24.34 -25.27 60.12
C GLY A 11 -23.91 -23.81 60.20
N LEU A 12 -24.47 -22.95 61.04
CA LEU A 12 -25.40 -23.14 62.15
C LEU A 12 -25.94 -21.74 62.48
N ALA A 13 -27.25 -21.58 62.54
CA ALA A 13 -27.89 -20.36 63.02
C ALA A 13 -27.73 -20.27 64.55
N LEU A 14 -27.18 -19.15 65.04
CA LEU A 14 -27.17 -18.81 66.46
C LEU A 14 -27.80 -17.43 66.65
N CYS A 15 -29.04 -17.43 67.13
CA CYS A 15 -29.73 -16.25 67.65
C CYS A 15 -29.19 -15.93 69.04
N LEU A 16 -28.66 -14.71 69.25
CA LEU A 16 -28.55 -14.10 70.57
C LEU A 16 -29.05 -12.65 70.51
N LEU A 17 -30.14 -12.44 71.24
CA LEU A 17 -30.73 -11.15 71.59
C LEU A 17 -29.99 -10.52 72.77
N SER A 18 -30.16 -9.19 72.87
CA SER A 18 -30.01 -8.29 74.03
C SER A 18 -28.71 -7.48 74.15
N ALA A 19 -28.84 -6.18 73.86
CA ALA A 19 -28.36 -5.09 74.71
C ALA A 19 -28.90 -3.75 74.17
N CYS A 20 -29.98 -3.24 74.77
CA CYS A 20 -30.44 -1.86 74.61
C CYS A 20 -29.56 -0.99 75.52
N GLY A 21 -28.44 -0.51 74.99
CA GLY A 21 -27.57 0.46 75.63
C GLY A 21 -27.64 1.78 74.90
N GLY A 22 -28.30 2.77 75.50
CA GLY A 22 -28.32 4.15 75.03
C GLY A 22 -26.94 4.78 75.14
N GLY A 23 -26.09 4.56 74.13
CA GLY A 23 -24.86 5.30 73.92
C GLY A 23 -25.15 6.44 72.96
N SER A 24 -24.75 7.66 73.33
CA SER A 24 -24.70 8.83 72.47
C SER A 24 -23.83 8.53 71.24
N GLY A 25 -24.45 7.98 70.20
CA GLY A 25 -23.81 7.61 68.96
C GLY A 25 -23.34 8.86 68.24
N VAL A 26 -22.02 9.03 68.17
CA VAL A 26 -21.41 9.74 67.04
C VAL A 26 -22.08 9.12 65.80
N ARG A 27 -22.82 9.93 65.02
CA ARG A 27 -23.32 9.51 63.72
C ARG A 27 -22.07 9.16 62.91
N GLU A 28 -21.69 7.88 62.90
CA GLU A 28 -20.82 7.35 61.88
C GLU A 28 -21.52 7.68 60.57
N THR A 29 -20.98 8.68 59.88
CA THR A 29 -21.42 9.00 58.53
C THR A 29 -21.14 7.71 57.76
N PRO A 30 -22.17 7.05 57.18
CA PRO A 30 -21.95 5.80 56.46
C PRO A 30 -20.84 6.05 55.45
N ALA A 31 -19.81 5.20 55.47
CA ALA A 31 -18.72 5.30 54.53
C ALA A 31 -19.31 5.42 53.12
N PRO A 32 -18.89 6.40 52.30
CA PRO A 32 -19.43 6.57 50.97
C PRO A 32 -19.31 5.23 50.23
N ALA A 33 -20.43 4.72 49.72
CA ALA A 33 -20.42 3.49 48.95
C ALA A 33 -19.41 3.64 47.82
N THR A 34 -18.42 2.74 47.76
CA THR A 34 -17.45 2.67 46.66
C THR A 34 -18.22 2.45 45.36
N ARG A 35 -18.32 3.50 44.55
CA ARG A 35 -18.95 3.43 43.23
C ARG A 35 -18.06 2.60 42.31
N ILE A 36 -18.69 1.75 41.51
CA ILE A 36 -18.00 0.96 40.49
C ILE A 36 -17.89 1.84 39.24
N MET A 37 -16.69 2.25 38.87
CA MET A 37 -16.46 3.27 37.85
C MET A 37 -15.45 2.85 36.79
N LEU A 38 -15.63 3.35 35.58
CA LEU A 38 -14.59 3.47 34.56
C LEU A 38 -14.06 4.90 34.57
N GLN A 39 -12.75 5.05 34.42
CA GLN A 39 -12.07 6.34 34.33
C GLN A 39 -10.96 6.27 33.28
N GLY A 40 -10.68 7.38 32.63
CA GLY A 40 -9.62 7.44 31.62
C GLY A 40 -9.44 8.84 31.07
N ALA A 41 -8.58 8.95 30.06
CA ALA A 41 -8.42 10.14 29.26
C ALA A 41 -8.60 9.80 27.78
N VAL A 42 -9.11 10.76 27.02
CA VAL A 42 -9.19 10.70 25.56
C VAL A 42 -8.17 11.66 24.97
N VAL A 43 -7.26 11.11 24.18
CA VAL A 43 -6.21 11.86 23.51
C VAL A 43 -6.04 11.31 22.11
N ASP A 44 -6.04 12.20 21.13
CA ASP A 44 -5.55 11.90 19.77
C ASP A 44 -4.11 12.45 19.65
N SER A 45 -3.93 13.69 19.21
CA SER A 45 -2.64 14.38 19.10
C SER A 45 -2.62 15.80 19.71
N ALA A 46 -3.81 16.32 20.04
CA ALA A 46 -4.05 17.64 20.60
C ALA A 46 -5.20 17.56 21.63
N PRO A 47 -5.41 18.59 22.48
CA PRO A 47 -6.58 18.65 23.35
C PRO A 47 -7.85 18.49 22.52
N VAL A 48 -8.60 17.43 22.78
CA VAL A 48 -9.84 17.16 22.07
C VAL A 48 -10.94 18.00 22.69
N ALA A 49 -11.77 18.67 21.87
CA ALA A 49 -12.93 19.42 22.34
C ALA A 49 -13.83 18.53 23.23
N GLN A 50 -14.62 19.13 24.14
CA GLN A 50 -15.58 18.37 24.95
C GLN A 50 -16.43 17.43 24.07
N GLY A 51 -16.53 16.17 24.48
CA GLY A 51 -17.21 15.10 23.74
C GLY A 51 -17.87 14.11 24.69
N ALA A 52 -18.76 13.28 24.13
CA ALA A 52 -19.40 12.20 24.85
C ALA A 52 -18.58 10.90 24.71
N ILE A 53 -18.36 10.23 25.83
CA ILE A 53 -17.84 8.86 25.89
C ILE A 53 -19.02 7.93 26.06
N GLU A 54 -19.25 7.09 25.08
CA GLU A 54 -20.25 6.04 25.15
C GLU A 54 -19.59 4.70 25.49
N VAL A 55 -20.29 3.88 26.26
CA VAL A 55 -19.81 2.56 26.67
C VAL A 55 -20.85 1.51 26.39
N LYS A 56 -20.44 0.48 25.63
CA LYS A 56 -21.21 -0.74 25.37
C LYS A 56 -20.63 -1.90 26.19
N PRO A 57 -21.39 -2.41 27.18
CA PRO A 57 -20.99 -3.56 27.96
C PRO A 57 -21.34 -4.88 27.26
N LEU A 58 -20.75 -6.00 27.72
CA LEU A 58 -21.20 -7.35 27.37
C LEU A 58 -22.69 -7.54 27.72
N ALA A 59 -23.12 -7.05 28.88
CA ALA A 59 -24.51 -7.07 29.30
C ALA A 59 -24.86 -5.79 30.09
N GLY A 60 -26.11 -5.34 29.95
CA GLY A 60 -26.60 -4.09 30.53
C GLY A 60 -27.06 -3.10 29.45
N VAL A 61 -27.47 -1.91 29.87
CA VAL A 61 -27.87 -0.82 28.96
C VAL A 61 -26.64 0.06 28.71
N PRO A 62 -26.31 0.39 27.45
CA PRO A 62 -25.24 1.33 27.15
C PRO A 62 -25.45 2.64 27.90
N THR A 63 -24.35 3.21 28.34
CA THR A 63 -24.34 4.45 29.12
C THR A 63 -23.34 5.40 28.50
N SER A 64 -23.45 6.69 28.84
CA SER A 64 -22.50 7.69 28.39
C SER A 64 -22.15 8.69 29.48
N THR A 65 -20.97 9.26 29.36
CA THR A 65 -20.51 10.39 30.17
C THR A 65 -19.91 11.45 29.26
N ARG A 66 -19.52 12.60 29.83
CA ARG A 66 -18.74 13.61 29.13
C ARG A 66 -17.32 13.61 29.66
N ARG A 67 -16.36 13.87 28.79
CA ARG A 67 -15.01 14.24 29.21
C ARG A 67 -14.94 15.73 29.56
N ASP A 68 -14.03 16.08 30.45
CA ASP A 68 -13.72 17.46 30.80
C ASP A 68 -12.76 18.11 29.78
N ASP A 69 -12.37 19.37 30.03
CA ASP A 69 -11.46 20.13 29.16
C ASP A 69 -10.03 19.58 29.12
N SER A 70 -9.67 18.71 30.06
CA SER A 70 -8.39 17.98 30.06
C SER A 70 -8.49 16.64 29.32
N GLY A 71 -9.65 16.34 28.74
CA GLY A 71 -9.93 15.08 28.05
C GLY A 71 -10.21 13.91 29.00
N ARG A 72 -10.28 14.15 30.32
CA ARG A 72 -10.53 13.10 31.32
C ARG A 72 -12.01 12.84 31.49
N TYR A 73 -12.38 11.60 31.79
CA TYR A 73 -13.76 11.23 32.05
C TYR A 73 -13.86 10.25 33.22
N GLU A 74 -15.03 10.29 33.86
CA GLU A 74 -15.46 9.34 34.88
C GLU A 74 -16.86 8.87 34.55
N LEU A 75 -17.09 7.55 34.60
CA LEU A 75 -18.35 6.91 34.25
C LEU A 75 -18.72 5.86 35.29
N ILE A 76 -19.93 5.95 35.83
CA ILE A 76 -20.47 4.93 36.73
C ILE A 76 -20.97 3.75 35.87
N VAL A 77 -20.49 2.54 36.16
CA VAL A 77 -20.82 1.30 35.44
C VAL A 77 -21.56 0.29 36.31
N GLU A 78 -22.23 0.77 37.35
CA GLU A 78 -23.10 -0.05 38.19
C GLU A 78 -24.21 -0.70 37.36
N GLY A 79 -24.37 -2.02 37.51
CA GLY A 79 -25.35 -2.80 36.73
C GLY A 79 -24.89 -3.18 35.32
N LEU A 80 -23.66 -2.85 34.92
CA LEU A 80 -23.07 -3.26 33.65
C LEU A 80 -22.07 -4.41 33.84
N THR A 81 -22.06 -5.36 32.92
CA THR A 81 -21.13 -6.51 32.94
C THR A 81 -20.02 -6.29 31.92
N ALA A 82 -18.76 -6.42 32.35
CA ALA A 82 -17.59 -6.38 31.49
C ALA A 82 -17.51 -7.62 30.56
N PRO A 83 -16.75 -7.59 29.46
CA PRO A 83 -15.93 -6.47 28.94
C PRO A 83 -16.75 -5.25 28.51
N TYR A 84 -16.09 -4.11 28.46
CA TYR A 84 -16.60 -2.81 28.04
C TYR A 84 -15.87 -2.34 26.80
N VAL A 85 -16.60 -1.90 25.77
CA VAL A 85 -16.03 -1.18 24.62
C VAL A 85 -16.48 0.27 24.70
N LEU A 86 -15.52 1.17 24.63
CA LEU A 86 -15.71 2.61 24.75
C LEU A 86 -15.56 3.27 23.38
N TRP A 87 -16.35 4.30 23.12
CA TRP A 87 -16.30 5.07 21.88
C TRP A 87 -16.39 6.56 22.18
N ASP A 88 -15.53 7.34 21.53
CA ASP A 88 -15.65 8.80 21.49
C ASP A 88 -15.96 9.25 20.06
N GLU A 89 -17.16 9.77 19.83
CA GLU A 89 -17.61 10.20 18.51
C GLU A 89 -16.84 11.43 17.99
N THR A 90 -16.34 12.28 18.87
CA THR A 90 -15.65 13.50 18.45
C THR A 90 -14.23 13.21 17.99
N ALA A 91 -13.52 12.34 18.70
CA ALA A 91 -12.17 11.89 18.37
C ALA A 91 -12.17 10.74 17.35
N GLN A 92 -13.30 10.04 17.17
CA GLN A 92 -13.40 8.79 16.41
C GLN A 92 -12.45 7.71 16.92
N LEU A 93 -12.28 7.64 18.25
CA LEU A 93 -11.38 6.71 18.92
C LEU A 93 -12.16 5.70 19.77
N ALA A 94 -11.57 4.52 19.91
CA ALA A 94 -12.16 3.42 20.65
C ALA A 94 -11.21 2.92 21.76
N GLY A 95 -11.79 2.44 22.84
CA GLY A 95 -11.07 1.79 23.94
C GLY A 95 -11.75 0.50 24.36
N VAL A 96 -11.07 -0.30 25.17
CA VAL A 96 -11.59 -1.56 25.71
C VAL A 96 -11.17 -1.72 27.16
N ALA A 97 -12.03 -2.31 27.99
CA ALA A 97 -11.72 -2.62 29.39
C ALA A 97 -12.34 -3.96 29.81
N LEU A 98 -11.57 -4.79 30.53
CA LEU A 98 -12.02 -6.11 30.99
C LEU A 98 -12.70 -6.08 32.37
N ALA A 99 -12.61 -4.97 33.07
CA ALA A 99 -13.19 -4.76 34.39
C ALA A 99 -13.35 -3.24 34.65
N PRO A 100 -14.15 -2.85 35.65
CA PRO A 100 -14.14 -1.48 36.16
C PRO A 100 -12.74 -1.05 36.58
N GLY A 101 -12.41 0.23 36.41
CA GLY A 101 -11.07 0.76 36.61
C GLY A 101 -10.67 1.73 35.51
N ARG A 102 -9.45 1.58 35.01
CA ARG A 102 -8.88 2.45 33.98
C ARG A 102 -9.21 1.94 32.58
N ALA A 103 -9.53 2.85 31.67
CA ALA A 103 -9.86 2.55 30.29
C ALA A 103 -9.47 3.74 29.38
N PRO A 104 -8.18 3.91 29.03
CA PRO A 104 -7.79 5.00 28.13
C PRO A 104 -8.46 4.84 26.75
N VAL A 105 -8.78 5.96 26.10
CA VAL A 105 -9.31 6.00 24.72
C VAL A 105 -8.33 6.81 23.87
N THR A 106 -7.39 6.13 23.24
CA THR A 106 -6.25 6.71 22.52
C THR A 106 -6.06 6.03 21.15
N PRO A 107 -5.22 6.59 20.25
CA PRO A 107 -4.83 5.88 19.03
C PRO A 107 -4.30 4.47 19.30
N LEU A 108 -3.57 4.26 20.39
CA LEU A 108 -3.02 2.94 20.74
C LEU A 108 -4.10 1.96 21.20
N SER A 109 -5.07 2.39 22.02
CA SER A 109 -6.20 1.52 22.40
C SER A 109 -7.12 1.23 21.20
N HIS A 110 -7.24 2.19 20.28
CA HIS A 110 -8.01 2.02 19.05
C HIS A 110 -7.34 1.02 18.09
N LEU A 111 -6.03 1.13 17.89
CA LEU A 111 -5.24 0.14 17.13
C LEU A 111 -5.25 -1.24 17.80
N LEU A 112 -5.22 -1.30 19.14
CA LEU A 112 -5.34 -2.57 19.88
C LEU A 112 -6.68 -3.24 19.58
N LEU A 113 -7.78 -2.47 19.61
CA LEU A 113 -9.09 -3.01 19.28
C LEU A 113 -9.19 -3.46 17.81
N ALA A 114 -8.54 -2.74 16.90
CA ALA A 114 -8.45 -3.12 15.48
C ALA A 114 -7.70 -4.46 15.30
N GLU A 115 -6.56 -4.63 15.95
CA GLU A 115 -5.75 -5.87 15.92
C GLU A 115 -6.49 -7.04 16.57
N LEU A 116 -7.22 -6.78 17.67
CA LEU A 116 -7.97 -7.78 18.41
C LEU A 116 -9.18 -8.30 17.64
N GLN A 117 -9.95 -7.40 17.03
CA GLN A 117 -11.17 -7.77 16.31
C GLN A 117 -10.90 -8.17 14.86
N GLY A 118 -9.77 -7.74 14.31
CA GLY A 118 -9.54 -7.81 12.88
C GLY A 118 -10.56 -6.96 12.12
N ASP A 119 -10.97 -5.82 12.65
CA ASP A 119 -11.97 -4.95 12.02
C ASP A 119 -11.71 -3.49 12.35
N ASP A 120 -12.31 -2.59 11.56
CA ASP A 120 -12.35 -1.18 11.90
C ASP A 120 -13.10 -0.99 13.24
N PRO A 121 -12.50 -0.35 14.26
CA PRO A 121 -13.15 -0.24 15.56
C PRO A 121 -14.47 0.53 15.54
N ALA A 122 -14.67 1.48 14.62
CA ALA A 122 -15.92 2.21 14.48
C ALA A 122 -17.01 1.28 13.93
N HIS A 123 -16.69 0.49 12.90
CA HIS A 123 -17.60 -0.53 12.37
C HIS A 123 -17.94 -1.58 13.42
N PHE A 124 -16.93 -2.13 14.12
CA PHE A 124 -17.12 -3.07 15.21
C PHE A 124 -18.05 -2.50 16.29
N TYR A 125 -17.79 -1.28 16.76
CA TYR A 125 -18.63 -0.61 17.75
C TYR A 125 -20.08 -0.43 17.28
N GLN A 126 -20.31 -0.10 16.01
CA GLN A 126 -21.67 -0.01 15.44
C GLN A 126 -22.38 -1.36 15.45
N VAL A 127 -21.70 -2.44 15.05
CA VAL A 127 -22.24 -3.81 15.02
C VAL A 127 -22.58 -4.34 16.41
N LEU A 128 -21.93 -3.84 17.48
CA LEU A 128 -22.32 -4.18 18.87
C LEU A 128 -23.80 -3.89 19.16
N GLY A 129 -24.41 -2.95 18.43
CA GLY A 129 -25.80 -2.54 18.64
C GLY A 129 -26.02 -1.92 20.02
N PRO A 130 -27.27 -1.69 20.44
CA PRO A 130 -27.58 -1.12 21.74
C PRO A 130 -27.70 -2.16 22.87
N VAL A 131 -27.91 -3.45 22.61
CA VAL A 131 -28.04 -4.46 23.68
C VAL A 131 -27.55 -5.84 23.21
N GLY A 132 -26.49 -6.37 23.84
CA GLY A 132 -26.21 -7.80 24.03
C GLY A 132 -26.19 -8.73 22.80
N ALA A 133 -26.11 -8.20 21.58
CA ALA A 133 -26.23 -8.98 20.35
C ALA A 133 -24.87 -9.37 19.73
N ALA A 134 -23.78 -8.79 20.20
CA ALA A 134 -22.49 -8.99 19.57
C ALA A 134 -21.55 -9.95 20.31
N ASP A 135 -20.63 -10.48 19.51
CA ASP A 135 -19.67 -11.47 19.94
C ASP A 135 -18.49 -10.82 20.67
N PHE A 136 -18.61 -10.72 21.98
CA PHE A 136 -17.51 -10.36 22.88
C PHE A 136 -16.57 -11.55 23.18
N SER A 137 -16.75 -12.72 22.55
CA SER A 137 -15.89 -13.89 22.81
C SER A 137 -14.42 -13.67 22.45
N ARG A 138 -14.14 -12.60 21.69
CA ARG A 138 -12.80 -12.13 21.31
C ARG A 138 -12.19 -11.13 22.29
N ILE A 139 -12.91 -10.72 23.33
CA ILE A 139 -12.47 -9.72 24.29
C ILE A 139 -12.23 -10.38 25.66
N ASP A 140 -11.13 -11.12 25.76
CA ASP A 140 -10.61 -11.68 27.00
C ASP A 140 -9.16 -11.25 27.28
N ALA A 141 -8.68 -11.53 28.50
CA ALA A 141 -7.34 -11.13 28.93
C ALA A 141 -6.20 -11.76 28.11
N ALA A 142 -6.37 -13.00 27.64
CA ALA A 142 -5.34 -13.68 26.87
C ALA A 142 -5.28 -13.14 25.44
N GLN A 143 -6.43 -12.90 24.82
CA GLN A 143 -6.52 -12.32 23.47
C GLN A 143 -6.08 -10.86 23.45
N LEU A 144 -6.41 -10.05 24.46
CA LEU A 144 -5.90 -8.68 24.56
C LEU A 144 -4.39 -8.65 24.69
N ALA A 145 -3.80 -9.48 25.56
CA ALA A 145 -2.35 -9.53 25.74
C ALA A 145 -1.63 -9.99 24.45
N ASP A 146 -2.20 -10.96 23.74
CA ASP A 146 -1.68 -11.47 22.46
C ASP A 146 -1.79 -10.40 21.35
N ALA A 147 -2.91 -9.69 21.25
CA ALA A 147 -3.10 -8.58 20.30
C ALA A 147 -2.17 -7.40 20.60
N GLU A 148 -2.00 -7.04 21.87
CA GLU A 148 -1.11 -5.98 22.31
C GLU A 148 0.35 -6.29 21.97
N GLN A 149 0.80 -7.52 22.22
CA GLN A 149 2.15 -7.95 21.84
C GLN A 149 2.39 -7.85 20.33
N ARG A 150 1.43 -8.26 19.50
CA ARG A 150 1.53 -8.14 18.03
C ARG A 150 1.57 -6.68 17.58
N LEU A 151 0.73 -5.84 18.19
CA LEU A 151 0.72 -4.41 17.91
C LEU A 151 2.06 -3.77 18.27
N LEU A 152 2.62 -4.07 19.44
CA LEU A 152 3.93 -3.57 19.86
C LEU A 152 5.05 -3.99 18.90
N GLU A 153 5.09 -5.26 18.49
CA GLU A 153 6.07 -5.74 17.51
C GLU A 153 5.94 -4.97 16.18
N ARG A 154 4.71 -4.72 15.73
CA ARG A 154 4.44 -3.94 14.52
C ARG A 154 4.91 -2.51 14.64
N LEU A 155 4.54 -1.81 15.71
CA LEU A 155 4.92 -0.42 15.97
C LEU A 155 6.45 -0.27 15.96
N GLN A 156 7.16 -1.22 16.56
CA GLN A 156 8.63 -1.22 16.58
C GLN A 156 9.23 -1.53 15.21
N ARG A 157 8.77 -2.58 14.53
CA ARG A 157 9.42 -3.09 13.31
C ARG A 157 9.05 -2.31 12.05
N GLN A 158 7.78 -1.99 11.86
CA GLN A 158 7.30 -1.32 10.65
C GLN A 158 7.46 0.20 10.73
N LEU A 159 7.17 0.79 11.90
CA LEU A 159 7.20 2.24 12.09
C LEU A 159 8.48 2.73 12.76
N GLY A 160 9.39 1.82 13.16
CA GLY A 160 10.66 2.17 13.79
C GLY A 160 10.49 2.83 15.17
N LEU A 161 9.35 2.65 15.83
CA LEU A 161 9.08 3.30 17.12
C LEU A 161 9.90 2.68 18.24
N THR A 162 10.47 3.52 19.08
CA THR A 162 11.15 3.08 20.30
C THR A 162 10.11 2.92 21.42
N LEU A 163 10.00 1.71 21.95
CA LEU A 163 9.05 1.41 23.02
C LEU A 163 9.66 1.79 24.39
N PRO A 164 8.99 2.62 25.20
CA PRO A 164 9.43 2.91 26.56
C PRO A 164 9.50 1.64 27.42
N ALA A 165 10.48 1.54 28.32
CA ALA A 165 10.67 0.36 29.16
C ALA A 165 9.59 0.18 30.22
N ASP A 166 8.94 1.27 30.61
CA ASP A 166 7.85 1.38 31.58
C ASP A 166 6.48 1.57 30.90
N LEU A 167 6.39 1.26 29.61
CA LEU A 167 5.13 1.28 28.87
C LEU A 167 4.13 0.33 29.53
N GLY A 168 3.05 0.90 30.05
CA GLY A 168 1.90 0.14 30.54
C GLY A 168 1.08 -0.45 29.39
N ARG A 169 0.05 -1.22 29.75
CA ARG A 169 -0.93 -1.74 28.79
C ARG A 169 -1.85 -0.64 28.27
N PHE A 170 -2.22 -0.73 27.01
CA PHE A 170 -3.06 0.23 26.30
C PHE A 170 -4.53 0.21 26.73
N HIS A 171 -4.94 -0.70 27.63
CA HIS A 171 -6.35 -0.88 28.01
C HIS A 171 -6.66 -0.73 29.50
N ASP A 172 -5.66 -0.82 30.40
CA ASP A 172 -5.90 -0.78 31.85
C ASP A 172 -4.86 0.02 32.66
N SER A 173 -3.83 0.57 32.01
CA SER A 173 -2.74 1.27 32.71
C SER A 173 -3.07 2.71 33.06
N ALA A 174 -2.29 3.27 34.00
CA ALA A 174 -2.34 4.71 34.24
C ALA A 174 -1.99 5.42 32.94
N PHE A 175 -2.76 6.44 32.59
CA PHE A 175 -2.45 7.29 31.46
C PHE A 175 -2.70 8.72 31.86
N GLU A 176 -1.65 9.52 31.78
CA GLU A 176 -1.70 10.96 31.99
C GLU A 176 -1.43 11.65 30.64
N PRO A 177 -2.35 12.51 30.15
CA PRO A 177 -2.24 13.13 28.82
C PRO A 177 -1.26 14.31 28.83
N VAL A 178 -0.02 14.06 29.28
CA VAL A 178 1.05 15.04 29.46
C VAL A 178 2.35 14.48 28.91
N ALA A 179 3.24 15.37 28.44
CA ALA A 179 4.56 14.97 27.95
C ALA A 179 5.37 14.26 29.05
N GLY A 180 6.08 13.19 28.68
CA GLY A 180 6.83 12.34 29.61
C GLY A 180 6.03 11.17 30.21
N ASP A 181 4.72 11.10 29.97
CA ASP A 181 3.99 9.85 30.16
C ASP A 181 4.37 8.88 29.02
N PRO A 182 4.80 7.63 29.32
CA PRO A 182 5.24 6.68 28.31
C PRO A 182 4.23 6.43 27.18
N MET A 183 2.94 6.43 27.48
CA MET A 183 1.89 6.22 26.48
C MET A 183 1.70 7.48 25.63
N MET A 184 1.76 8.67 26.23
CA MET A 184 1.70 9.95 25.50
C MET A 184 2.90 10.14 24.56
N ASP A 185 4.09 9.78 25.01
CA ASP A 185 5.32 9.86 24.21
C ASP A 185 5.26 8.88 23.02
N LEU A 186 4.72 7.67 23.23
CA LEU A 186 4.50 6.70 22.15
C LEU A 186 3.44 7.18 21.15
N ILE A 187 2.33 7.77 21.61
CA ILE A 187 1.30 8.38 20.74
C ILE A 187 1.91 9.52 19.90
N SER A 188 2.75 10.36 20.51
CA SER A 188 3.44 11.45 19.81
C SER A 188 4.41 10.89 18.75
N GLY A 189 5.17 9.84 19.09
CA GLY A 189 6.06 9.14 18.17
C GLY A 189 5.30 8.50 17.01
N LEU A 190 4.15 7.88 17.28
CA LEU A 190 3.28 7.30 16.27
C LEU A 190 2.84 8.33 15.23
N HIS A 191 2.36 9.50 15.66
CA HIS A 191 1.96 10.56 14.74
C HIS A 191 3.13 11.08 13.90
N ALA A 192 4.31 11.24 14.50
CA ALA A 192 5.51 11.66 13.78
C ALA A 192 5.91 10.62 12.72
N ALA A 193 5.87 9.33 13.06
CA ALA A 193 6.17 8.23 12.12
C ALA A 193 5.16 8.20 10.97
N LEU A 194 3.86 8.27 11.25
CA LEU A 194 2.82 8.30 10.22
C LEU A 194 3.02 9.48 9.25
N ALA A 195 3.28 10.68 9.78
CA ALA A 195 3.57 11.85 8.97
C ALA A 195 4.83 11.67 8.10
N GLN A 196 5.90 11.10 8.65
CA GLN A 196 7.14 10.80 7.92
C GLN A 196 6.90 9.81 6.77
N HIS A 197 6.02 8.83 6.96
CA HIS A 197 5.66 7.84 5.96
C HIS A 197 4.58 8.32 4.97
N GLY A 198 4.03 9.53 5.15
CA GLY A 198 2.93 10.05 4.34
C GLY A 198 1.64 9.23 4.49
N SER A 199 1.43 8.67 5.68
CA SER A 199 0.25 7.87 6.04
C SER A 199 -0.53 8.56 7.16
N ASP A 200 -1.69 8.01 7.52
CA ASP A 200 -2.54 8.48 8.61
C ASP A 200 -3.00 7.34 9.52
N LEU A 201 -3.66 7.69 10.64
CA LEU A 201 -4.15 6.70 11.60
C LEU A 201 -5.19 5.78 10.96
N ALA A 202 -6.07 6.31 10.10
CA ALA A 202 -7.11 5.52 9.44
C ALA A 202 -6.52 4.42 8.54
N THR A 203 -5.48 4.74 7.78
CA THR A 203 -4.74 3.78 6.94
C THR A 203 -4.08 2.71 7.81
N LEU A 204 -3.41 3.11 8.89
CA LEU A 204 -2.79 2.16 9.82
C LEU A 204 -3.81 1.25 10.50
N VAL A 205 -4.98 1.77 10.87
CA VAL A 205 -6.09 0.98 11.45
C VAL A 205 -6.53 -0.12 10.49
N GLN A 206 -6.66 0.18 9.19
CA GLN A 206 -7.04 -0.82 8.20
C GLN A 206 -5.96 -1.91 8.02
N GLU A 207 -4.68 -1.52 8.04
CA GLU A 207 -3.56 -2.46 7.97
C GLU A 207 -3.47 -3.37 9.20
N VAL A 208 -3.69 -2.81 10.39
CA VAL A 208 -3.71 -3.53 11.66
C VAL A 208 -4.93 -4.45 11.75
N ALA A 209 -6.11 -3.98 11.35
CA ALA A 209 -7.32 -4.81 11.27
C ALA A 209 -7.14 -5.97 10.28
N LEU A 210 -6.51 -5.74 9.13
CA LEU A 210 -6.19 -6.81 8.18
C LEU A 210 -5.29 -7.86 8.81
N HIS A 211 -4.28 -7.44 9.54
CA HIS A 211 -3.38 -8.34 10.24
C HIS A 211 -4.08 -9.17 11.31
N GLY A 212 -4.93 -8.57 12.13
CA GLY A 212 -5.78 -9.28 13.08
C GLY A 212 -6.57 -10.41 12.41
N ARG A 213 -7.23 -10.13 11.27
CA ARG A 213 -7.98 -11.15 10.50
C ARG A 213 -7.09 -12.26 9.97
N LEU A 214 -5.90 -11.92 9.46
CA LEU A 214 -4.93 -12.90 8.98
C LEU A 214 -4.55 -13.87 10.10
N CYS A 215 -4.25 -13.33 11.29
CA CYS A 215 -3.86 -14.11 12.46
C CYS A 215 -4.97 -15.02 13.00
N ASP A 216 -6.23 -14.59 12.92
CA ASP A 216 -7.37 -15.42 13.33
C ASP A 216 -7.57 -16.63 12.44
N ARG A 217 -7.26 -16.47 11.16
CA ARG A 217 -7.43 -17.52 10.16
C ARG A 217 -6.28 -18.54 10.24
N ALA A 218 -5.05 -18.04 10.14
CA ALA A 218 -3.86 -18.85 10.13
C ALA A 218 -2.78 -18.17 10.96
N ARG A 219 -2.23 -18.91 11.92
CA ARG A 219 -1.08 -18.42 12.69
C ARG A 219 -0.18 -19.53 13.18
N VAL A 220 1.08 -19.17 13.29
CA VAL A 220 2.12 -19.99 13.90
C VAL A 220 2.83 -19.14 14.93
N THR A 221 2.93 -19.63 16.16
CA THR A 221 3.76 -18.99 17.18
C THR A 221 5.21 -19.40 16.96
N LEU A 222 6.08 -18.40 16.97
CA LEU A 222 7.53 -18.51 16.93
C LEU A 222 8.06 -18.13 18.31
N ASP A 223 8.72 -19.04 19.00
CA ASP A 223 9.49 -18.73 20.22
C ASP A 223 10.96 -18.60 19.83
N LEU A 224 11.49 -17.38 19.91
CA LEU A 224 12.83 -16.97 19.49
C LEU A 224 13.68 -16.66 20.72
N GLY A 225 14.35 -17.68 21.26
CA GLY A 225 15.18 -17.48 22.46
C GLY A 225 14.41 -16.93 23.66
N GLY A 226 13.14 -17.30 23.82
CA GLY A 226 12.24 -16.83 24.88
C GLY A 226 11.36 -15.64 24.50
N ALA A 227 11.58 -15.02 23.34
CA ALA A 227 10.67 -14.01 22.81
C ALA A 227 9.56 -14.68 22.00
N HIS A 228 8.30 -14.43 22.36
CA HIS A 228 7.14 -14.90 21.61
C HIS A 228 6.81 -13.92 20.47
N SER A 229 6.76 -14.44 19.26
CA SER A 229 6.28 -13.73 18.06
C SER A 229 5.22 -14.60 17.37
N VAL A 230 4.34 -13.95 16.61
CA VAL A 230 3.26 -14.63 15.88
C VAL A 230 3.46 -14.37 14.39
N PHE A 231 3.56 -15.45 13.62
CA PHE A 231 3.61 -15.42 12.18
C PHE A 231 2.22 -15.65 11.60
N CYS A 232 1.69 -14.63 10.94
CA CYS A 232 0.38 -14.67 10.28
C CYS A 232 0.60 -14.49 8.77
N PRO A 233 0.45 -15.55 7.96
CA PRO A 233 0.73 -15.47 6.53
C PRO A 233 -0.30 -14.57 5.84
N MET A 234 0.19 -13.58 5.11
CA MET A 234 -0.57 -12.77 4.17
C MET A 234 -0.58 -13.40 2.79
N GLU A 235 0.54 -13.96 2.36
CA GLU A 235 0.70 -14.54 1.04
C GLU A 235 1.16 -15.98 1.14
N LEU A 236 0.72 -16.76 0.16
CA LEU A 236 1.19 -18.11 -0.08
C LEU A 236 1.47 -18.28 -1.56
N THR A 237 2.72 -18.63 -1.88
CA THR A 237 3.07 -19.14 -3.20
C THR A 237 3.47 -20.61 -3.10
N SER A 238 3.04 -21.39 -4.09
CA SER A 238 3.42 -22.80 -4.21
C SER A 238 4.05 -23.03 -5.56
N ALA A 239 5.24 -23.63 -5.57
CA ALA A 239 5.90 -24.08 -6.79
C ALA A 239 6.10 -25.59 -6.74
N VAL A 240 5.67 -26.28 -7.79
CA VAL A 240 5.86 -27.74 -7.94
C VAL A 240 6.87 -27.98 -9.05
N ASP A 241 7.92 -28.74 -8.73
CA ASP A 241 8.86 -29.29 -9.70
C ASP A 241 8.59 -30.79 -9.82
N ASP A 242 7.84 -31.15 -10.86
CA ASP A 242 7.45 -32.53 -11.16
C ASP A 242 8.66 -33.43 -11.45
N THR A 243 9.77 -32.87 -11.94
CA THR A 243 10.96 -33.66 -12.30
C THR A 243 11.72 -34.12 -11.06
N ALA A 244 11.76 -33.28 -10.04
CA ALA A 244 12.38 -33.58 -8.75
C ALA A 244 11.39 -34.17 -7.72
N GLY A 245 10.09 -34.15 -8.03
CA GLY A 245 9.02 -34.51 -7.09
C GLY A 245 9.04 -33.61 -5.85
N THR A 246 9.41 -32.34 -6.02
CA THR A 246 9.52 -31.36 -4.94
C THR A 246 8.43 -30.31 -5.03
N GLU A 247 7.91 -29.90 -3.89
CA GLU A 247 6.88 -28.87 -3.74
C GLU A 247 7.40 -27.84 -2.73
N ALA A 248 7.54 -26.59 -3.13
CA ALA A 248 7.96 -25.50 -2.26
C ALA A 248 6.74 -24.65 -1.90
N LEU A 249 6.45 -24.55 -0.61
CA LEU A 249 5.43 -23.67 -0.06
C LEU A 249 6.13 -22.48 0.58
N HIS A 250 5.79 -21.27 0.16
CA HIS A 250 6.38 -20.04 0.66
C HIS A 250 5.27 -19.15 1.23
N PHE A 251 5.35 -18.92 2.53
CA PHE A 251 4.46 -18.05 3.27
C PHE A 251 5.17 -16.74 3.56
N ALA A 252 4.53 -15.60 3.30
CA ALA A 252 5.05 -14.29 3.68
C ALA A 252 4.09 -13.59 4.66
N SER A 253 4.63 -12.82 5.60
CA SER A 253 3.85 -12.03 6.56
C SER A 253 3.92 -10.54 6.25
N PRO A 254 2.97 -9.71 6.74
CA PRO A 254 3.02 -8.26 6.57
C PRO A 254 4.27 -7.60 7.19
N LEU A 255 4.93 -8.27 8.13
CA LEU A 255 6.13 -7.77 8.82
C LEU A 255 7.44 -8.09 8.08
N GLY A 256 7.38 -8.66 6.87
CA GLY A 256 8.56 -9.04 6.08
C GLY A 256 9.24 -10.34 6.54
N ASP A 257 8.62 -11.08 7.48
CA ASP A 257 9.04 -12.45 7.78
C ASP A 257 8.50 -13.41 6.72
N GLU A 258 9.28 -14.44 6.41
CA GLU A 258 8.92 -15.50 5.47
C GLU A 258 9.15 -16.87 6.08
N LEU A 259 8.25 -17.81 5.80
CA LEU A 259 8.39 -19.22 6.16
C LEU A 259 8.36 -20.05 4.87
N GLN A 260 9.45 -20.73 4.56
CA GLN A 260 9.58 -21.60 3.40
C GLN A 260 9.56 -23.06 3.86
N VAL A 261 8.66 -23.86 3.30
CA VAL A 261 8.54 -25.30 3.56
C VAL A 261 8.78 -26.03 2.24
N LEU A 262 9.88 -26.77 2.16
CA LEU A 262 10.20 -27.62 1.02
C LEU A 262 9.76 -29.05 1.32
N LEU A 263 8.93 -29.60 0.44
CA LEU A 263 8.48 -30.98 0.47
C LEU A 263 9.17 -31.76 -0.65
N ARG A 264 9.45 -33.04 -0.39
CA ARG A 264 9.93 -34.01 -1.38
C ARG A 264 9.08 -35.27 -1.27
N SER A 265 8.34 -35.58 -2.34
CA SER A 265 7.38 -36.69 -2.37
C SER A 265 6.38 -36.64 -1.20
N GLY A 266 5.93 -35.44 -0.83
CA GLY A 266 5.00 -35.19 0.28
C GLY A 266 5.61 -35.21 1.69
N ALA A 267 6.90 -35.57 1.83
CA ALA A 267 7.61 -35.50 3.11
C ALA A 267 8.36 -34.17 3.26
N VAL A 268 8.51 -33.68 4.50
CA VAL A 268 9.25 -32.45 4.77
C VAL A 268 10.73 -32.64 4.49
N ALA A 269 11.26 -31.92 3.51
CA ALA A 269 12.68 -31.89 3.19
C ALA A 269 13.40 -30.80 3.99
N SER A 270 12.83 -29.60 4.09
CA SER A 270 13.38 -28.52 4.92
C SER A 270 12.33 -27.48 5.28
N VAL A 271 12.59 -26.77 6.37
CA VAL A 271 11.86 -25.55 6.74
C VAL A 271 12.88 -24.45 6.96
N ARG A 272 12.63 -23.27 6.39
CA ARG A 272 13.48 -22.09 6.56
C ARG A 272 12.61 -20.93 7.01
N TRP A 273 13.07 -20.22 8.02
CA TRP A 273 12.48 -18.97 8.44
C TRP A 273 13.43 -17.84 8.08
N LEU A 274 12.95 -16.91 7.27
CA LEU A 274 13.68 -15.75 6.82
C LEU A 274 13.06 -14.50 7.41
N ARG A 275 13.90 -13.50 7.64
CA ARG A 275 13.50 -12.16 8.06
C ARG A 275 14.33 -11.17 7.27
N ASP A 276 13.66 -10.26 6.57
CA ASP A 276 14.29 -9.29 5.67
C ASP A 276 15.18 -9.99 4.62
N GLY A 277 14.67 -11.08 4.04
CA GLY A 277 15.37 -11.92 3.07
C GLY A 277 16.56 -12.73 3.61
N ARG A 278 16.85 -12.65 4.91
CA ARG A 278 17.98 -13.38 5.54
C ARG A 278 17.47 -14.57 6.35
N GLU A 279 18.05 -15.74 6.11
CA GLU A 279 17.76 -16.94 6.90
C GLU A 279 18.16 -16.72 8.36
N ARG A 280 17.19 -16.88 9.27
CA ARG A 280 17.39 -16.74 10.72
C ARG A 280 17.49 -18.09 11.41
N ALA A 281 16.68 -19.04 10.98
CA ALA A 281 16.69 -20.40 11.49
C ALA A 281 16.14 -21.37 10.43
N ALA A 282 16.62 -22.61 10.45
CA ALA A 282 16.16 -23.66 9.55
C ALA A 282 16.22 -25.05 10.20
N CYS A 283 15.51 -26.00 9.61
CA CYS A 283 15.68 -27.42 9.87
C CYS A 283 15.68 -28.19 8.54
N THR A 284 16.30 -29.38 8.53
CA THR A 284 16.36 -30.25 7.36
C THR A 284 16.07 -31.70 7.73
N GLY A 285 15.31 -32.40 6.88
CA GLY A 285 14.95 -33.81 7.04
C GLY A 285 14.39 -34.12 8.43
N ALA A 286 14.99 -35.09 9.12
CA ALA A 286 14.59 -35.50 10.46
C ALA A 286 14.72 -34.39 11.52
N GLY A 287 15.53 -33.35 11.27
CA GLY A 287 15.62 -32.17 12.14
C GLY A 287 14.31 -31.38 12.20
N CYS A 288 13.42 -31.52 11.22
CA CYS A 288 12.09 -30.91 11.20
C CYS A 288 11.02 -31.78 11.89
N ALA A 289 11.42 -32.64 12.82
CA ALA A 289 10.49 -33.46 13.58
C ALA A 289 9.42 -32.58 14.27
N GLY A 290 8.16 -32.99 14.15
CA GLY A 290 7.00 -32.25 14.66
C GLY A 290 6.21 -31.48 13.60
N LEU A 291 6.74 -31.31 12.37
CA LEU A 291 5.95 -30.80 11.24
C LEU A 291 5.17 -31.95 10.60
N GLY A 292 3.85 -31.91 10.72
CA GLY A 292 2.93 -32.76 9.97
C GLY A 292 2.45 -32.05 8.71
N VAL A 293 2.45 -32.77 7.58
CA VAL A 293 1.89 -32.30 6.31
C VAL A 293 0.65 -33.13 5.99
N GLY A 294 -0.50 -32.48 5.89
CA GLY A 294 -1.76 -33.10 5.52
C GLY A 294 -1.77 -33.59 4.07
N VAL A 295 -2.68 -34.52 3.79
CA VAL A 295 -3.04 -34.88 2.41
C VAL A 295 -3.66 -33.65 1.74
N PRO A 296 -3.39 -33.38 0.44
CA PRO A 296 -4.09 -32.34 -0.29
C PRO A 296 -5.60 -32.60 -0.28
N ASP A 297 -6.40 -31.57 -0.08
CA ASP A 297 -7.84 -31.63 -0.31
C ASP A 297 -8.16 -31.60 -1.81
N ALA A 298 -9.46 -31.50 -2.15
CA ALA A 298 -9.92 -31.49 -3.53
C ALA A 298 -9.39 -30.30 -4.35
N ASP A 299 -9.02 -29.21 -3.68
CA ASP A 299 -8.49 -27.99 -4.27
C ASP A 299 -6.94 -27.97 -4.25
N GLY A 300 -6.31 -29.07 -3.81
CA GLY A 300 -4.85 -29.23 -3.75
C GLY A 300 -4.23 -28.63 -2.48
N HIS A 301 -5.04 -28.25 -1.51
CA HIS A 301 -4.56 -27.56 -0.30
C HIS A 301 -4.22 -28.53 0.83
N ARG A 302 -3.15 -28.22 1.57
CA ARG A 302 -2.61 -29.06 2.63
C ARG A 302 -2.67 -28.34 3.96
N LEU A 303 -3.07 -29.05 5.01
CA LEU A 303 -2.92 -28.56 6.38
C LEU A 303 -1.52 -28.89 6.91
N LEU A 304 -0.71 -27.87 7.19
CA LEU A 304 0.54 -27.97 7.92
C LEU A 304 0.27 -27.85 9.43
N THR A 305 0.74 -28.80 10.23
CA THR A 305 0.62 -28.77 11.69
C THR A 305 1.99 -28.79 12.34
N TRP A 306 2.29 -27.75 13.13
CA TRP A 306 3.57 -27.57 13.82
C TRP A 306 3.42 -27.98 15.29
N LYS A 307 4.14 -29.03 15.71
CA LYS A 307 4.19 -29.48 17.11
C LYS A 307 5.58 -29.24 17.70
N GLN A 308 5.86 -27.99 18.07
CA GLN A 308 7.14 -27.56 18.65
C GLN A 308 8.36 -27.91 17.77
N VAL A 309 8.26 -27.62 16.47
CA VAL A 309 9.36 -27.86 15.53
C VAL A 309 10.51 -26.95 15.90
N ARG A 310 11.70 -27.53 16.10
CA ARG A 310 12.90 -26.77 16.43
C ARG A 310 13.63 -26.37 15.16
N LEU A 311 13.83 -25.08 14.97
CA LEU A 311 14.69 -24.55 13.92
C LEU A 311 16.03 -24.18 14.55
N SER A 312 17.11 -24.61 13.91
CA SER A 312 18.48 -24.30 14.30
C SER A 312 18.95 -23.05 13.55
N GLY A 313 19.62 -22.14 14.24
CA GLY A 313 20.07 -20.87 13.66
C GLY A 313 20.86 -20.06 14.68
N ALA A 314 21.15 -18.80 14.35
CA ALA A 314 21.82 -17.87 15.28
C ALA A 314 21.01 -17.68 16.56
N THR A 315 19.69 -17.63 16.42
CA THR A 315 18.72 -17.67 17.51
C THR A 315 17.88 -18.92 17.33
N PRO A 316 18.04 -19.96 18.17
CA PRO A 316 17.19 -21.14 18.11
C PRO A 316 15.72 -20.73 18.20
N ALA A 317 14.90 -21.30 17.31
CA ALA A 317 13.48 -21.02 17.27
C ALA A 317 12.67 -22.30 17.53
N SER A 318 11.54 -22.18 18.21
CA SER A 318 10.52 -23.23 18.25
C SER A 318 9.23 -22.75 17.62
N VAL A 319 8.63 -23.61 16.80
CA VAL A 319 7.51 -23.27 15.92
C VAL A 319 6.32 -24.15 16.28
N GLN A 320 5.17 -23.55 16.55
CA GLN A 320 3.95 -24.28 16.91
C GLN A 320 2.70 -23.60 16.33
N GLY A 321 1.71 -24.37 15.92
CA GLY A 321 0.48 -23.84 15.31
C GLY A 321 0.05 -24.62 14.08
N ARG A 322 -0.76 -23.97 13.23
CA ARG A 322 -1.31 -24.59 12.02
C ARG A 322 -1.33 -23.57 10.88
N LEU A 323 -0.99 -24.01 9.68
CA LEU A 323 -1.12 -23.25 8.44
C LEU A 323 -1.84 -24.11 7.42
N SER A 324 -2.71 -23.51 6.62
CA SER A 324 -3.27 -24.17 5.44
C SER A 324 -2.57 -23.66 4.19
N SER A 325 -2.22 -24.53 3.25
CA SER A 325 -1.72 -24.14 1.94
C SER A 325 -2.85 -23.74 0.96
N GLY A 326 -4.08 -23.62 1.46
CA GLY A 326 -5.26 -23.25 0.68
C GLY A 326 -6.04 -22.07 1.17
N GLU A 327 -5.67 -21.59 2.34
CA GLU A 327 -6.08 -20.28 2.76
C GLU A 327 -5.25 -19.30 1.95
N GLY A 328 -5.66 -19.10 0.70
CA GLY A 328 -5.17 -18.01 -0.13
C GLY A 328 -5.27 -16.70 0.63
N PRO A 329 -4.51 -15.67 0.22
CA PRO A 329 -4.46 -14.38 0.90
C PRO A 329 -5.86 -14.02 1.36
N VAL A 330 -6.03 -13.71 2.66
CA VAL A 330 -7.29 -13.10 3.10
C VAL A 330 -7.51 -12.00 2.10
N GLN A 331 -8.66 -12.05 1.41
CA GLN A 331 -9.07 -10.95 0.54
C GLN A 331 -8.97 -9.73 1.42
N ALA A 332 -7.87 -9.00 1.28
CA ALA A 332 -7.75 -7.75 1.96
C ALA A 332 -8.99 -6.98 1.50
N PRO A 333 -9.70 -6.29 2.40
CA PRO A 333 -10.85 -5.50 2.02
C PRO A 333 -10.32 -4.29 1.25
N CYS A 334 -9.71 -4.52 0.09
CA CYS A 334 -9.56 -3.51 -0.92
C CYS A 334 -11.01 -3.18 -1.26
N ALA A 335 -11.53 -2.06 -0.76
CA ALA A 335 -12.91 -1.60 -0.88
C ALA A 335 -13.32 -1.42 -2.36
N GLY A 336 -13.49 -2.54 -3.07
CA GLY A 336 -13.61 -2.62 -4.53
C GLY A 336 -12.32 -2.28 -5.31
N ARG A 337 -11.12 -2.44 -4.74
CA ARG A 337 -9.85 -2.07 -5.42
C ARG A 337 -8.84 -3.22 -5.50
N ARG A 338 -9.21 -4.26 -6.22
CA ARG A 338 -8.40 -5.48 -6.36
C ARG A 338 -7.70 -5.50 -7.71
N PHE A 339 -6.54 -6.12 -7.74
CA PHE A 339 -5.88 -6.67 -8.92
C PHE A 339 -5.67 -8.17 -8.70
N SER A 340 -5.93 -8.98 -9.71
CA SER A 340 -5.51 -10.38 -9.72
C SER A 340 -5.17 -10.81 -11.14
N ALA A 341 -4.16 -11.64 -11.25
CA ALA A 341 -3.67 -12.19 -12.50
C ALA A 341 -3.59 -13.72 -12.37
N ARG A 342 -4.18 -14.45 -13.32
CA ARG A 342 -4.13 -15.91 -13.40
C ARG A 342 -3.42 -16.33 -14.67
N HIS A 343 -2.24 -16.93 -14.52
CA HIS A 343 -1.41 -17.39 -15.61
C HIS A 343 -1.89 -18.77 -16.11
N THR A 344 -1.52 -19.12 -17.34
CA THR A 344 -1.84 -20.41 -17.97
C THR A 344 -1.23 -21.62 -17.28
N ASP A 345 -0.14 -21.46 -16.52
CA ASP A 345 0.48 -22.50 -15.69
C ASP A 345 -0.25 -22.72 -14.35
N GLY A 346 -1.32 -21.96 -14.09
CA GLY A 346 -2.10 -22.01 -12.86
C GLY A 346 -1.59 -21.07 -11.76
N LEU A 347 -0.48 -20.36 -11.96
CA LEU A 347 -0.01 -19.34 -11.04
C LEU A 347 -1.07 -18.25 -10.89
N ARG A 348 -1.38 -17.89 -9.66
CA ARG A 348 -2.35 -16.85 -9.31
C ARG A 348 -1.67 -15.78 -8.48
N GLU A 349 -1.62 -14.57 -9.01
CA GLU A 349 -1.15 -13.36 -8.33
C GLU A 349 -2.38 -12.55 -7.89
N GLU A 350 -2.40 -12.04 -6.65
CA GLU A 350 -3.46 -11.15 -6.18
C GLU A 350 -2.85 -10.02 -5.36
N GLU A 351 -3.29 -8.79 -5.63
CA GLU A 351 -2.77 -7.60 -4.97
C GLU A 351 -3.89 -6.58 -4.71
N CYS A 352 -3.83 -5.88 -3.57
CA CYS A 352 -4.64 -4.69 -3.38
C CYS A 352 -3.98 -3.51 -4.09
N VAL A 353 -4.73 -2.84 -4.96
CA VAL A 353 -4.23 -1.67 -5.67
C VAL A 353 -4.25 -0.47 -4.71
N GLY A 354 -3.13 -0.22 -4.05
CA GLY A 354 -2.90 1.01 -3.28
C GLY A 354 -2.85 2.23 -4.21
N GLN A 355 -3.44 3.36 -3.81
CA GLN A 355 -3.33 4.62 -4.57
C GLN A 355 -1.93 5.21 -4.45
N ARG A 356 -0.96 4.72 -5.24
CA ARG A 356 0.23 5.51 -5.58
C ARG A 356 0.12 5.94 -7.04
N LEU A 357 -0.34 7.19 -7.19
CA LEU A 357 -0.58 7.84 -8.47
C LEU A 357 0.74 8.35 -9.05
N VAL A 358 1.09 7.88 -10.24
CA VAL A 358 1.97 8.63 -11.14
C VAL A 358 1.24 8.78 -12.46
N THR A 359 0.51 9.90 -12.63
CA THR A 359 -0.05 10.30 -13.92
C THR A 359 0.89 11.28 -14.62
N ARG A 360 1.09 11.12 -15.93
CA ARG A 360 1.56 12.20 -16.80
C ARG A 360 0.49 12.60 -17.80
N GLN A 361 0.33 13.90 -17.97
CA GLN A 361 -0.54 14.54 -18.97
C GLN A 361 0.07 14.40 -20.36
N PHE A 362 -0.78 14.11 -21.36
CA PHE A 362 -0.89 14.76 -22.69
C PHE A 362 -1.94 13.96 -23.49
N GLN A 363 -3.21 14.43 -23.52
CA GLN A 363 -4.39 13.97 -24.32
C GLN A 363 -4.55 12.49 -24.74
N ARG A 364 -3.85 11.56 -24.09
CA ARG A 364 -3.93 10.11 -24.16
C ARG A 364 -3.73 9.61 -22.73
N LEU A 365 -4.81 9.22 -22.06
CA LEU A 365 -4.83 8.86 -20.65
C LEU A 365 -4.08 7.53 -20.44
N ALA A 366 -2.90 7.53 -19.82
CA ALA A 366 -2.18 6.34 -19.36
C ALA A 366 -2.22 6.28 -17.83
N HIS A 367 -2.47 5.10 -17.27
CA HIS A 367 -2.64 4.90 -15.82
C HIS A 367 -1.83 3.68 -15.37
N GLY A 368 -0.73 3.92 -14.64
CA GLY A 368 0.08 2.88 -14.02
C GLY A 368 -0.33 2.62 -12.56
N PHE A 369 -0.48 1.34 -12.20
CA PHE A 369 -0.68 0.89 -10.82
C PHE A 369 0.57 0.15 -10.34
N THR A 370 1.12 0.52 -9.18
CA THR A 370 2.28 -0.15 -8.59
C THR A 370 1.93 -0.82 -7.27
N GLY A 371 2.25 -2.10 -7.17
CA GLY A 371 2.34 -2.84 -5.92
C GLY A 371 3.51 -2.42 -5.02
N ALA A 372 3.42 -2.72 -3.72
CA ALA A 372 4.38 -2.27 -2.70
C ALA A 372 5.23 -3.40 -2.10
N VAL A 373 5.90 -4.22 -2.92
CA VAL A 373 6.99 -5.13 -2.50
C VAL A 373 7.97 -5.38 -3.67
N ASP A 374 9.22 -5.76 -3.39
CA ASP A 374 10.24 -6.15 -4.40
C ASP A 374 9.67 -7.23 -5.36
N GLY A 375 9.39 -6.85 -6.61
CA GLY A 375 8.69 -7.69 -7.59
C GLY A 375 7.33 -7.17 -8.06
N SER A 376 6.97 -5.93 -7.72
CA SER A 376 5.70 -5.33 -8.10
C SER A 376 5.41 -5.40 -9.61
N ARG A 377 4.17 -5.77 -9.92
CA ARG A 377 3.66 -5.69 -11.30
C ARG A 377 3.13 -4.28 -11.56
N LEU A 378 3.40 -3.78 -12.75
CA LEU A 378 2.85 -2.53 -13.24
C LEU A 378 1.73 -2.82 -14.23
N LEU A 379 0.50 -2.51 -13.84
CA LEU A 379 -0.65 -2.51 -14.75
C LEU A 379 -0.75 -1.12 -15.38
N ASP A 380 -0.52 -0.99 -16.69
CA ASP A 380 -0.75 0.23 -17.45
C ASP A 380 -2.02 0.09 -18.30
N ILE A 381 -3.00 0.95 -18.06
CA ILE A 381 -4.23 1.02 -18.85
C ILE A 381 -4.25 2.33 -19.60
N ARG A 382 -4.37 2.26 -20.93
CA ARG A 382 -4.58 3.45 -21.76
C ARG A 382 -5.95 3.48 -22.38
N LEU A 383 -6.58 4.65 -22.24
CA LEU A 383 -7.89 4.93 -22.79
C LEU A 383 -7.78 5.87 -24.00
N ASP A 384 -8.61 5.59 -25.00
CA ASP A 384 -8.96 6.48 -26.10
C ASP A 384 -10.46 6.80 -25.98
N GLY A 385 -10.75 7.94 -25.35
CA GLY A 385 -12.10 8.28 -24.89
C GLY A 385 -12.63 7.26 -23.88
N ASP A 386 -13.76 6.62 -24.22
CA ASP A 386 -14.40 5.57 -23.41
C ASP A 386 -13.94 4.16 -23.80
N ARG A 387 -12.97 4.04 -24.71
CA ARG A 387 -12.46 2.75 -25.21
C ARG A 387 -11.06 2.48 -24.67
N VAL A 388 -10.77 1.22 -24.43
CA VAL A 388 -9.43 0.77 -24.06
C VAL A 388 -8.59 0.65 -25.33
N ALA A 389 -7.50 1.41 -25.39
CA ALA A 389 -6.57 1.36 -26.51
C ALA A 389 -5.57 0.21 -26.34
N TRP A 390 -4.97 0.10 -25.16
CA TRP A 390 -4.11 -1.02 -24.79
C TRP A 390 -4.06 -1.16 -23.27
N ILE A 391 -3.77 -2.39 -22.82
CA ILE A 391 -3.42 -2.69 -21.43
C ILE A 391 -2.10 -3.45 -21.46
N SER A 392 -1.20 -3.14 -20.54
CA SER A 392 -0.02 -3.95 -20.28
C SER A 392 0.19 -4.28 -18.82
N LEU A 393 0.87 -5.39 -18.60
CA LEU A 393 1.32 -5.86 -17.31
C LEU A 393 2.83 -6.10 -17.41
N GLY A 394 3.60 -5.41 -16.60
CA GLY A 394 5.07 -5.47 -16.59
C GLY A 394 5.63 -5.59 -15.18
N ARG A 395 6.96 -5.73 -15.04
CA ARG A 395 7.64 -5.65 -13.72
C ARG A 395 8.16 -4.24 -13.45
N THR A 396 8.62 -3.59 -14.50
CA THR A 396 9.16 -2.22 -14.44
C THR A 396 8.65 -1.42 -15.64
N TRP A 397 8.78 -0.10 -15.56
CA TRP A 397 8.47 0.77 -16.68
C TRP A 397 9.32 0.42 -17.91
N GLY A 398 8.68 0.02 -19.00
CA GLY A 398 9.34 -0.38 -20.26
C GLY A 398 9.51 -1.89 -20.42
N GLU A 399 9.32 -2.68 -19.37
CA GLU A 399 9.34 -4.15 -19.44
C GLU A 399 7.90 -4.69 -19.52
N ILE A 400 7.35 -4.71 -20.73
CA ILE A 400 6.01 -5.26 -20.99
C ILE A 400 6.12 -6.78 -21.04
N GLU A 401 5.55 -7.47 -20.05
CA GLU A 401 5.52 -8.94 -20.04
C GLU A 401 4.25 -9.46 -20.69
N TYR A 402 3.10 -8.85 -20.42
CA TYR A 402 1.83 -9.18 -21.04
C TYR A 402 1.15 -7.93 -21.60
N ARG A 403 0.39 -8.09 -22.69
CA ARG A 403 -0.43 -7.01 -23.24
C ARG A 403 -1.71 -7.50 -23.91
N CYS A 404 -2.68 -6.61 -24.02
CA CYS A 404 -3.78 -6.72 -24.96
C CYS A 404 -3.95 -5.37 -25.68
N ILE A 405 -4.44 -5.38 -26.92
CA ILE A 405 -4.60 -4.16 -27.74
C ILE A 405 -6.01 -4.12 -28.32
N GLY A 406 -6.67 -2.97 -28.17
CA GLY A 406 -8.00 -2.69 -28.70
C GLY A 406 -9.02 -3.78 -28.36
N ARG A 407 -9.62 -4.39 -29.37
CA ARG A 407 -10.67 -5.42 -29.19
C ARG A 407 -10.17 -6.73 -28.59
N ALA A 408 -8.85 -6.97 -28.58
CA ALA A 408 -8.28 -8.13 -27.90
C ALA A 408 -8.37 -8.00 -26.37
N CYS A 409 -8.54 -6.79 -25.84
CA CYS A 409 -8.82 -6.54 -24.43
C CYS A 409 -10.30 -6.80 -24.09
N SER A 410 -10.78 -8.03 -24.33
CA SER A 410 -12.12 -8.43 -23.92
C SER A 410 -12.23 -8.44 -22.39
N GLY A 411 -13.45 -8.24 -21.86
CA GLY A 411 -13.70 -8.22 -20.42
C GLY A 411 -13.35 -6.89 -19.73
N VAL A 412 -12.93 -5.85 -20.45
CA VAL A 412 -12.71 -4.52 -19.85
C VAL A 412 -13.95 -3.64 -20.00
N SER A 413 -14.32 -2.94 -18.93
CA SER A 413 -15.36 -1.91 -18.94
C SER A 413 -14.85 -0.61 -18.33
N VAL A 414 -15.18 0.50 -18.97
CA VAL A 414 -14.84 1.86 -18.52
C VAL A 414 -16.14 2.53 -18.11
N GLY A 415 -16.26 2.84 -16.82
CA GLY A 415 -17.38 3.57 -16.26
C GLY A 415 -17.40 5.04 -16.71
N PRO A 416 -18.54 5.73 -16.51
CA PRO A 416 -18.63 7.16 -16.79
C PRO A 416 -17.63 7.95 -15.93
N ALA A 417 -17.21 9.11 -16.43
CA ALA A 417 -16.42 10.05 -15.64
C ALA A 417 -17.28 10.65 -14.52
N ALA A 418 -16.77 10.61 -13.29
CA ALA A 418 -17.28 11.41 -12.18
C ALA A 418 -17.00 12.89 -12.43
N ALA A 419 -17.60 13.76 -11.60
CA ALA A 419 -17.48 15.20 -11.73
C ALA A 419 -16.02 15.72 -11.64
N ASP A 420 -15.15 14.98 -10.95
CA ASP A 420 -13.72 15.29 -10.83
C ASP A 420 -12.85 14.60 -11.89
N GLY A 421 -13.47 14.03 -12.92
CA GLY A 421 -12.78 13.35 -14.02
C GLY A 421 -12.33 11.92 -13.69
N VAL A 422 -12.56 11.44 -12.47
CA VAL A 422 -12.22 10.07 -12.08
C VAL A 422 -13.20 9.09 -12.74
N ARG A 423 -12.66 8.03 -13.36
CA ARG A 423 -13.41 6.94 -13.97
C ARG A 423 -13.11 5.64 -13.23
N ARG A 424 -14.11 4.76 -13.14
CA ARG A 424 -13.91 3.37 -12.70
C ARG A 424 -13.59 2.51 -13.92
N ILE A 425 -12.53 1.70 -13.86
CA ILE A 425 -12.18 0.74 -14.90
C ILE A 425 -12.22 -0.65 -14.28
N VAL A 426 -12.99 -1.56 -14.86
CA VAL A 426 -13.12 -2.94 -14.40
C VAL A 426 -12.60 -3.88 -15.48
N LEU A 427 -11.61 -4.69 -15.15
CA LEU A 427 -11.14 -5.84 -15.90
C LEU A 427 -11.82 -7.07 -15.29
N ALA A 428 -12.60 -7.80 -16.08
CA ALA A 428 -13.36 -8.97 -15.65
C ALA A 428 -12.89 -10.20 -16.44
N GLY A 429 -11.75 -10.76 -16.03
CA GLY A 429 -11.11 -11.89 -16.69
C GLY A 429 -10.49 -11.50 -18.03
N THR A 430 -9.94 -10.28 -18.10
CA THR A 430 -9.32 -9.75 -19.32
C THR A 430 -8.11 -10.57 -19.69
N ARG A 431 -8.19 -11.25 -20.84
CA ARG A 431 -7.11 -12.08 -21.36
C ARG A 431 -6.03 -11.20 -22.00
N MET A 432 -4.80 -11.35 -21.53
CA MET A 432 -3.61 -10.71 -22.08
C MET A 432 -2.65 -11.80 -22.58
N VAL A 433 -1.88 -11.49 -23.61
CA VAL A 433 -0.90 -12.40 -24.23
C VAL A 433 0.50 -11.92 -23.89
N ARG A 434 1.44 -12.85 -23.73
CA ARG A 434 2.83 -12.49 -23.43
C ARG A 434 3.43 -11.69 -24.57
N ALA A 435 4.07 -10.57 -24.26
CA ALA A 435 4.83 -9.78 -25.21
C ALA A 435 6.28 -10.28 -25.25
N LEU A 436 6.82 -10.42 -26.46
CA LEU A 436 8.22 -10.78 -26.69
C LEU A 436 9.04 -9.51 -26.91
N GLY A 437 10.35 -9.55 -26.62
CA GLY A 437 11.23 -8.39 -26.69
C GLY A 437 11.40 -7.78 -28.10
N ASP A 438 11.01 -8.52 -29.14
CA ASP A 438 10.99 -8.07 -30.54
C ASP A 438 9.63 -7.44 -30.94
N GLY A 439 8.71 -7.28 -30.01
CA GLY A 439 7.37 -6.77 -30.25
C GLY A 439 6.39 -7.80 -30.80
N GLN A 440 6.77 -9.07 -30.96
CA GLN A 440 5.83 -10.16 -31.20
C GLN A 440 5.05 -10.53 -29.93
N VAL A 441 4.09 -11.44 -30.05
CA VAL A 441 3.34 -11.99 -28.92
C VAL A 441 3.41 -13.51 -28.95
N ASP A 442 3.46 -14.13 -27.77
CA ASP A 442 3.26 -15.57 -27.61
C ASP A 442 1.80 -15.83 -27.22
N PRO A 443 0.97 -16.38 -28.13
CA PRO A 443 -0.44 -16.65 -27.84
C PRO A 443 -0.66 -17.87 -26.95
N ALA A 444 0.37 -18.71 -26.74
CA ALA A 444 0.28 -19.88 -25.86
C ALA A 444 0.43 -19.50 -24.38
N ASP A 445 1.20 -18.45 -24.09
CA ASP A 445 1.42 -17.92 -22.74
C ASP A 445 0.49 -16.73 -22.50
N THR A 446 -0.57 -16.96 -21.71
CA THR A 446 -1.60 -15.95 -21.46
C THR A 446 -1.87 -15.77 -19.99
N VAL A 447 -2.33 -14.57 -19.63
CA VAL A 447 -2.74 -14.23 -18.28
C VAL A 447 -4.16 -13.67 -18.32
N GLN A 448 -5.01 -14.08 -17.38
CA GLN A 448 -6.33 -13.50 -17.16
C GLN A 448 -6.25 -12.51 -16.00
N VAL A 449 -6.56 -11.25 -16.28
CA VAL A 449 -6.51 -10.18 -15.28
C VAL A 449 -7.92 -9.80 -14.86
N GLU A 450 -8.17 -9.81 -13.55
CA GLU A 450 -9.34 -9.19 -12.93
C GLU A 450 -8.88 -8.00 -12.09
N ALA A 451 -9.42 -6.82 -12.36
CA ALA A 451 -9.09 -5.63 -11.59
C ALA A 451 -10.24 -4.64 -11.54
N ASP A 452 -10.32 -3.86 -10.47
CA ASP A 452 -11.29 -2.77 -10.31
C ASP A 452 -10.54 -1.54 -9.80
N VAL A 453 -10.38 -0.55 -10.66
CA VAL A 453 -9.49 0.58 -10.41
C VAL A 453 -10.18 1.90 -10.67
N LEU A 454 -9.79 2.93 -9.92
CA LEU A 454 -10.20 4.31 -10.17
C LEU A 454 -9.05 5.07 -10.81
N THR A 455 -9.34 5.85 -11.85
CA THR A 455 -8.33 6.73 -12.45
C THR A 455 -7.91 7.84 -11.47
N ALA A 456 -6.68 8.31 -11.60
CA ALA A 456 -6.16 9.43 -10.82
C ALA A 456 -6.91 10.74 -11.12
N ARG A 457 -6.93 11.66 -10.14
CA ARG A 457 -7.10 13.09 -10.45
C ARG A 457 -5.85 13.61 -11.16
N THR A 458 -6.05 14.40 -12.20
CA THR A 458 -4.96 15.13 -12.87
C THR A 458 -4.49 16.25 -11.94
N PRO A 459 -3.21 16.31 -11.50
CA PRO A 459 -2.72 17.42 -10.68
C PRO A 459 -2.69 18.75 -11.48
N PRO A 460 -2.78 19.91 -10.80
CA PRO A 460 -2.56 21.22 -11.41
C PRO A 460 -1.08 21.38 -11.82
N ALA A 461 -0.81 22.19 -12.85
CA ALA A 461 0.53 22.38 -13.41
C ALA A 461 1.52 23.04 -12.40
N PRO A 462 2.81 22.62 -12.37
CA PRO A 462 3.83 23.21 -11.48
C PRO A 462 4.37 24.57 -11.96
N THR A 463 4.97 25.34 -11.03
CA THR A 463 5.59 26.68 -11.26
C THR A 463 7.13 26.64 -11.15
N ASP A 464 7.78 27.62 -11.80
CA ASP A 464 9.14 27.65 -12.33
C ASP A 464 10.34 27.53 -11.35
N SER A 465 11.21 26.53 -11.53
CA SER A 465 12.70 26.62 -11.43
C SER A 465 13.37 25.25 -11.64
N CYS A 466 14.43 25.19 -12.48
CA CYS A 466 15.11 23.93 -12.84
C CYS A 466 16.60 23.90 -12.39
N PRO A 467 17.08 22.85 -11.69
CA PRO A 467 18.42 22.83 -11.10
C PRO A 467 19.48 21.91 -11.79
N MET A 468 19.42 21.65 -13.11
CA MET A 468 20.31 20.70 -13.83
C MET A 468 20.60 21.19 -15.28
N PRO A 469 21.64 20.67 -16.01
CA PRO A 469 22.22 21.38 -17.16
C PRO A 469 21.23 21.55 -18.33
N ILE A 470 21.19 22.79 -18.82
CA ILE A 470 20.31 23.28 -19.90
C ILE A 470 20.61 22.51 -21.20
N LEU A 471 19.59 21.90 -21.81
CA LEU A 471 19.74 21.12 -23.05
C LEU A 471 19.66 22.02 -24.31
N LEU A 472 18.89 23.11 -24.24
CA LEU A 472 18.77 24.11 -25.30
C LEU A 472 18.52 25.50 -24.74
N THR A 473 19.12 26.49 -25.40
CA THR A 473 18.85 27.90 -25.14
C THR A 473 18.19 28.52 -26.36
N LEU A 474 17.02 29.11 -26.15
CA LEU A 474 16.30 29.86 -27.17
C LEU A 474 16.55 31.35 -26.90
N GLU A 475 17.04 32.07 -27.91
CA GLU A 475 17.23 33.52 -27.83
C GLU A 475 16.35 34.18 -28.91
N SER A 476 15.37 34.97 -28.48
CA SER A 476 14.51 35.75 -29.38
C SER A 476 15.17 37.08 -29.76
N SER A 477 14.68 37.68 -30.85
CA SER A 477 15.21 38.95 -31.38
C SER A 477 15.12 40.15 -30.43
N ASP A 478 14.29 40.08 -29.38
CA ASP A 478 14.21 41.09 -28.32
C ASP A 478 15.21 40.86 -27.16
N GLY A 479 16.05 39.82 -27.26
CA GLY A 479 17.07 39.46 -26.28
C GLY A 479 16.56 38.59 -25.14
N THR A 480 15.31 38.11 -25.18
CA THR A 480 14.79 37.17 -24.19
C THR A 480 15.43 35.80 -24.37
N VAL A 481 15.99 35.26 -23.28
CA VAL A 481 16.65 33.95 -23.26
C VAL A 481 15.78 32.97 -22.47
N MET A 482 15.32 31.90 -23.12
CA MET A 482 14.53 30.85 -22.49
C MET A 482 15.31 29.54 -22.43
N PRO A 483 15.64 29.02 -21.22
CA PRO A 483 16.29 27.73 -21.07
C PRO A 483 15.27 26.58 -21.11
N LEU A 484 15.46 25.62 -22.00
CA LEU A 484 14.71 24.35 -21.98
C LEU A 484 15.45 23.35 -21.07
N CYS A 485 14.76 22.88 -20.03
CA CYS A 485 15.36 22.05 -18.98
C CYS A 485 14.83 20.61 -19.01
N ASP A 486 15.73 19.63 -18.87
CA ASP A 486 15.37 18.21 -18.73
C ASP A 486 15.82 17.70 -17.35
N THR A 487 14.88 17.16 -16.55
CA THR A 487 15.13 16.76 -15.15
C THR A 487 15.39 15.26 -14.97
N ARG A 488 15.69 14.47 -16.03
CA ARG A 488 16.00 13.04 -15.89
C ARG A 488 17.29 12.56 -16.59
N PRO A 489 18.00 11.56 -16.03
CA PRO A 489 18.99 10.80 -16.79
C PRO A 489 18.25 9.85 -17.76
N GLY A 490 18.46 10.05 -19.06
CA GLY A 490 18.02 9.10 -20.10
C GLY A 490 16.72 9.43 -20.84
N ALA A 491 16.36 10.71 -21.02
CA ALA A 491 15.25 11.06 -21.92
C ALA A 491 15.55 10.61 -23.37
N SER A 492 14.59 9.92 -23.97
CA SER A 492 14.56 9.60 -25.39
C SER A 492 13.53 10.48 -26.10
N ILE A 493 13.97 11.15 -27.15
CA ILE A 493 13.10 11.87 -28.07
C ILE A 493 12.43 10.84 -28.99
N GLY A 494 11.11 10.73 -28.88
CA GLY A 494 10.30 9.86 -29.74
C GLY A 494 10.03 10.52 -31.09
N ILE A 495 10.20 9.76 -32.16
CA ILE A 495 9.79 10.13 -33.52
C ILE A 495 8.36 9.65 -33.69
N ASP A 496 7.44 10.55 -34.03
CA ASP A 496 6.00 10.22 -34.07
C ASP A 496 5.55 9.71 -35.45
N ASP A 497 6.27 9.98 -36.54
CA ASP A 497 5.97 9.40 -37.85
C ASP A 497 7.17 9.46 -38.83
N VAL A 498 7.26 8.49 -39.75
CA VAL A 498 8.15 8.49 -40.92
C VAL A 498 7.29 8.22 -42.14
N ASP A 499 7.08 9.25 -42.98
CA ASP A 499 6.41 9.05 -44.25
C ASP A 499 7.36 8.43 -45.30
N GLY A 500 6.79 7.83 -46.35
CA GLY A 500 7.53 7.14 -47.40
C GLY A 500 8.50 8.00 -48.21
N ASP A 501 8.55 9.31 -47.96
CA ASP A 501 9.42 10.29 -48.63
C ASP A 501 10.65 10.68 -47.77
N GLY A 502 10.86 10.02 -46.62
CA GLY A 502 12.05 10.23 -45.77
C GLY A 502 11.99 11.49 -44.89
N ARG A 503 10.79 11.98 -44.58
CA ARG A 503 10.59 13.08 -43.63
C ARG A 503 10.52 12.55 -42.20
N PHE A 504 11.17 13.27 -41.29
CA PHE A 504 11.16 12.97 -39.86
C PHE A 504 10.53 14.12 -39.09
N GLU A 505 9.55 13.81 -38.25
CA GLU A 505 8.92 14.77 -37.34
C GLU A 505 9.22 14.40 -35.90
N THR A 506 9.82 15.35 -35.17
CA THR A 506 10.09 15.22 -33.73
C THR A 506 9.36 16.33 -33.01
N VAL A 507 8.58 15.95 -32.01
CA VAL A 507 7.88 16.90 -31.15
C VAL A 507 8.54 16.88 -29.77
N MET A 508 9.07 18.01 -29.33
CA MET A 508 9.44 18.20 -27.92
C MET A 508 8.32 18.96 -27.23
N THR A 509 7.78 18.38 -26.17
CA THR A 509 6.83 19.06 -25.28
C THR A 509 7.44 19.24 -23.90
N ASP A 510 7.49 20.49 -23.42
CA ASP A 510 7.74 20.77 -22.01
C ASP A 510 6.48 20.39 -21.21
N SER A 511 6.63 19.46 -20.28
CA SER A 511 5.49 18.95 -19.49
C SER A 511 5.19 19.74 -18.22
N THR A 512 5.94 20.81 -17.91
CA THR A 512 5.76 21.55 -16.64
C THR A 512 4.90 22.81 -16.75
N ASN A 513 4.65 23.34 -17.95
CA ASN A 513 3.73 24.45 -18.16
C ASN A 513 2.89 24.27 -19.44
N PRO A 514 1.57 23.93 -19.35
CA PRO A 514 0.73 23.66 -20.52
C PRO A 514 0.36 24.91 -21.34
N GLU A 515 0.77 26.11 -20.91
CA GLU A 515 0.68 27.35 -21.70
C GLU A 515 2.04 27.76 -22.31
N SER A 516 3.03 26.85 -22.42
CA SER A 516 4.35 27.13 -23.02
C SER A 516 4.76 26.21 -24.17
N ASP A 517 5.59 26.77 -25.06
CA ASP A 517 5.77 26.52 -26.50
C ASP A 517 5.95 25.06 -26.97
N VAL A 518 5.24 24.67 -28.05
CA VAL A 518 5.44 23.38 -28.73
C VAL A 518 6.57 23.50 -29.76
N VAL A 519 7.75 23.02 -29.41
CA VAL A 519 8.86 22.97 -30.37
C VAL A 519 8.72 21.71 -31.22
N SER A 520 7.88 21.77 -32.27
CA SER A 520 7.86 20.74 -33.33
C SER A 520 8.96 21.04 -34.34
N VAL A 521 9.98 20.19 -34.40
CA VAL A 521 11.07 20.31 -35.36
C VAL A 521 10.94 19.25 -36.45
N VAL A 522 10.64 19.73 -37.65
CA VAL A 522 10.46 18.90 -38.85
C VAL A 522 11.69 18.96 -39.73
N TYR A 523 12.28 17.80 -40.04
CA TYR A 523 13.46 17.69 -40.90
C TYR A 523 13.15 16.85 -42.15
N ASN A 524 13.69 17.25 -43.29
CA ASN A 524 13.78 16.42 -44.49
C ASN A 524 15.24 16.01 -44.67
N LEU A 525 15.54 14.72 -44.51
CA LEU A 525 16.89 14.19 -44.75
C LEU A 525 16.93 13.60 -46.16
N ASP A 526 17.72 14.20 -47.05
CA ASP A 526 18.00 13.59 -48.35
C ASP A 526 19.14 12.58 -48.17
N LEU A 527 18.78 11.34 -47.84
CA LEU A 527 19.71 10.29 -47.43
C LEU A 527 20.36 9.60 -48.63
N ALA A 528 21.13 10.34 -49.42
CA ALA A 528 21.91 9.76 -50.51
C ALA A 528 23.26 9.16 -50.02
N GLN A 529 23.83 9.59 -48.89
CA GLN A 529 25.07 9.01 -48.30
C GLN A 529 25.16 9.13 -46.76
N PRO A 530 25.87 8.22 -46.06
CA PRO A 530 25.65 7.98 -44.61
C PRO A 530 26.42 8.90 -43.64
N THR A 531 27.22 9.86 -44.09
CA THR A 531 28.25 10.45 -43.19
C THR A 531 28.09 11.92 -42.83
N GLN A 532 27.20 12.68 -43.48
CA GLN A 532 26.83 14.02 -43.02
C GLN A 532 25.58 14.50 -43.78
N VAL A 533 24.53 14.88 -43.05
CA VAL A 533 23.32 15.43 -43.66
C VAL A 533 23.18 16.89 -43.22
N THR A 534 23.09 17.78 -44.20
CA THR A 534 22.80 19.20 -43.98
C THR A 534 21.30 19.36 -43.75
N MET A 535 20.93 20.11 -42.72
CA MET A 535 19.51 20.32 -42.39
C MET A 535 18.89 21.24 -43.44
N SER A 536 17.86 20.77 -44.12
CA SER A 536 17.20 21.50 -45.21
C SER A 536 15.92 22.23 -44.78
N ARG A 537 15.44 21.96 -43.58
CA ARG A 537 14.23 22.56 -43.01
C ARG A 537 14.26 22.35 -41.50
N VAL A 538 13.91 23.39 -40.76
CA VAL A 538 13.66 23.35 -39.31
C VAL A 538 12.41 24.19 -39.12
N ARG A 539 11.44 23.68 -38.37
CA ARG A 539 10.26 24.44 -37.94
C ARG A 539 10.23 24.45 -36.41
N VAL A 540 9.58 25.45 -35.82
CA VAL A 540 9.27 25.55 -34.37
C VAL A 540 7.91 26.21 -34.28
N GLU A 541 6.95 25.70 -33.49
CA GLU A 541 5.57 26.21 -33.47
C GLU A 541 5.10 26.59 -32.07
N ALA A 542 5.19 27.87 -31.73
CA ALA A 542 4.86 28.41 -30.42
C ALA A 542 3.52 29.16 -30.45
N PHE A 543 2.45 28.55 -29.89
CA PHE A 543 1.09 29.08 -29.61
C PHE A 543 0.26 29.69 -30.74
N GLU A 544 0.85 30.40 -31.70
CA GLU A 544 0.27 30.87 -32.97
C GLU A 544 1.37 31.34 -33.95
N LEU A 545 2.64 31.24 -33.55
CA LEU A 545 3.82 31.69 -34.28
C LEU A 545 4.61 30.48 -34.74
N ALA A 546 4.83 30.38 -36.05
CA ALA A 546 5.67 29.34 -36.61
C ALA A 546 7.01 29.95 -37.00
N TYR A 547 8.13 29.51 -36.43
CA TYR A 547 9.45 29.87 -36.93
C TYR A 547 9.94 28.79 -37.88
N ARG A 548 10.62 29.17 -38.96
CA ARG A 548 11.11 28.22 -39.96
C ARG A 548 12.35 28.71 -40.69
N CYS A 549 13.21 27.77 -41.04
CA CYS A 549 14.20 27.95 -42.12
C CYS A 549 13.93 26.95 -43.27
N ARG A 550 14.39 27.27 -44.49
CA ARG A 550 14.30 26.40 -45.67
C ARG A 550 15.62 26.36 -46.44
N GLY A 551 15.97 25.20 -46.98
CA GLY A 551 17.12 25.01 -47.85
C GLY A 551 18.43 25.52 -47.24
N GLY A 552 19.13 26.36 -48.00
CA GLY A 552 20.43 26.93 -47.61
C GLY A 552 20.37 27.95 -46.47
N ASP A 553 19.17 28.36 -46.03
CA ASP A 553 18.99 29.34 -44.96
C ASP A 553 19.08 28.71 -43.56
N CYS A 554 19.01 27.38 -43.46
CA CYS A 554 19.19 26.63 -42.22
C CYS A 554 20.68 26.48 -41.82
N GLN A 555 21.49 27.53 -41.95
CA GLN A 555 22.92 27.44 -41.63
C GLN A 555 23.14 27.25 -40.13
N GLY A 556 24.24 26.58 -39.78
CA GLY A 556 24.57 26.25 -38.38
C GLY A 556 23.89 25.00 -37.81
N GLY A 557 22.95 24.38 -38.54
CA GLY A 557 22.32 23.12 -38.15
C GLY A 557 23.02 21.92 -38.78
N SER A 558 23.42 20.93 -37.97
CA SER A 558 24.01 19.68 -38.48
C SER A 558 23.44 18.45 -37.78
N VAL A 559 23.33 17.35 -38.53
CA VAL A 559 22.97 16.04 -38.00
C VAL A 559 24.14 15.10 -38.19
N THR A 560 24.59 14.50 -37.09
CA THR A 560 25.64 13.47 -37.09
C THR A 560 25.08 12.19 -36.48
N PHE A 561 25.35 11.06 -37.12
CA PHE A 561 25.05 9.76 -36.53
C PHE A 561 26.20 9.37 -35.61
N THR A 562 25.91 9.14 -34.34
CA THR A 562 26.91 8.81 -33.34
C THR A 562 27.11 7.30 -33.27
N THR A 563 28.27 6.87 -32.76
CA THR A 563 28.68 5.45 -32.74
C THR A 563 27.80 4.56 -31.86
N ASP A 564 26.96 5.14 -31.00
CA ASP A 564 25.99 4.47 -30.13
C ASP A 564 24.59 4.35 -30.77
N LEU A 565 24.49 4.41 -32.10
CA LEU A 565 23.25 4.29 -32.88
C LEU A 565 22.21 5.38 -32.57
N ARG A 566 22.69 6.59 -32.26
CA ARG A 566 21.86 7.77 -31.98
C ARG A 566 22.09 8.85 -33.03
N TYR A 567 21.08 9.70 -33.24
CA TYR A 567 21.26 10.92 -34.01
C TYR A 567 21.58 12.06 -33.06
N ARG A 568 22.67 12.79 -33.35
CA ARG A 568 23.05 14.04 -32.68
C ARG A 568 22.74 15.20 -33.60
N PHE A 569 21.82 16.05 -33.18
CA PHE A 569 21.50 17.31 -33.85
C PHE A 569 22.23 18.43 -33.12
N GLN A 570 23.04 19.20 -33.84
CA GLN A 570 23.80 20.30 -33.28
C GLN A 570 23.40 21.60 -33.98
N PHE A 571 23.04 22.61 -33.18
CA PHE A 571 22.70 23.95 -33.63
C PHE A 571 23.76 24.92 -33.14
N ASP A 572 24.43 25.58 -34.08
CA ASP A 572 25.45 26.60 -33.83
C ASP A 572 25.00 27.93 -34.43
N GLY A 573 23.98 28.52 -33.79
CA GLY A 573 23.42 29.81 -34.22
C GLY A 573 22.45 29.71 -35.39
N THR A 574 21.70 28.60 -35.49
CA THR A 574 20.71 28.42 -36.57
C THR A 574 19.59 29.42 -36.41
N VAL A 575 19.40 30.27 -37.43
CA VAL A 575 18.36 31.30 -37.44
C VAL A 575 17.09 30.74 -38.08
N LEU A 576 15.96 30.94 -37.41
CA LEU A 576 14.63 30.62 -37.90
C LEU A 576 13.82 31.89 -38.04
N ASP A 577 13.18 32.06 -39.20
CA ASP A 577 12.36 33.24 -39.49
C ASP A 577 10.92 32.99 -39.06
N GLU A 578 10.29 33.98 -38.43
CA GLU A 578 8.86 33.93 -38.13
C GLU A 578 8.05 33.75 -39.42
N VAL A 579 6.98 32.98 -39.33
CA VAL A 579 6.01 32.71 -40.37
C VAL A 579 4.65 32.98 -39.75
N LEU A 580 3.96 33.98 -40.29
CA LEU A 580 2.62 34.38 -39.86
C LEU A 580 1.59 33.30 -40.24
N PRO A 581 0.38 33.30 -39.65
CA PRO A 581 -0.64 32.26 -39.90
C PRO A 581 -1.04 32.09 -41.38
N ASP A 582 -0.87 33.12 -42.20
CA ASP A 582 -1.13 33.09 -43.65
C ASP A 582 0.05 32.53 -44.48
N GLY A 583 1.15 32.17 -43.83
CA GLY A 583 2.37 31.63 -44.44
C GLY A 583 3.36 32.70 -44.94
N SER A 584 3.07 33.99 -44.75
CA SER A 584 3.99 35.08 -45.06
C SER A 584 5.10 35.21 -44.01
N PRO A 585 6.29 35.74 -44.36
CA PRO A 585 7.35 35.94 -43.39
C PRO A 585 6.98 37.03 -42.38
N GLY A 586 7.17 36.73 -41.10
CA GLY A 586 7.12 37.71 -40.01
C GLY A 586 8.41 38.53 -39.90
N THR A 587 8.51 39.37 -38.88
CA THR A 587 9.66 40.26 -38.67
C THR A 587 10.60 39.80 -37.56
N ARG A 588 10.23 38.73 -36.85
CA ARG A 588 11.03 38.16 -35.75
C ARG A 588 11.88 37.00 -36.23
N HIS A 589 13.01 36.81 -35.55
CA HIS A 589 13.92 35.70 -35.76
C HIS A 589 14.19 34.99 -34.44
N LEU A 590 14.38 33.67 -34.51
CA LEU A 590 14.74 32.82 -33.38
C LEU A 590 16.10 32.19 -33.66
N VAL A 591 17.04 32.31 -32.72
CA VAL A 591 18.39 31.72 -32.86
C VAL A 591 18.50 30.49 -31.97
N LEU A 592 18.80 29.34 -32.58
CA LEU A 592 19.00 28.07 -31.89
C LEU A 592 20.48 27.83 -31.61
N ARG A 593 20.80 27.54 -30.35
CA ARG A 593 22.13 27.07 -29.91
C ARG A 593 21.98 25.88 -28.97
N GLY A 594 22.69 24.79 -29.25
CA GLY A 594 22.69 23.62 -28.38
C GLY A 594 22.86 22.29 -29.13
N THR A 595 22.67 21.18 -28.40
CA THR A 595 22.78 19.83 -28.97
C THR A 595 21.66 18.94 -28.44
N ILE A 596 21.04 18.19 -29.34
CA ILE A 596 20.00 17.22 -29.05
C ILE A 596 20.50 15.81 -29.37
N LEU A 597 20.31 14.85 -28.46
CA LEU A 597 20.56 13.43 -28.70
C LEU A 597 19.23 12.67 -28.77
N SER A 598 18.95 11.99 -29.88
CA SER A 598 17.76 11.14 -30.03
C SER A 598 18.12 9.67 -29.89
N ALA A 599 17.28 8.87 -29.22
CA ALA A 599 17.50 7.44 -29.00
C ALA A 599 16.62 6.60 -29.96
N ALA A 600 17.28 5.71 -30.70
CA ALA A 600 16.77 4.58 -31.50
C ALA A 600 15.62 4.86 -32.51
N LEU A 601 15.94 4.70 -33.79
CA LEU A 601 15.00 4.67 -34.91
C LEU A 601 14.32 3.28 -34.99
N VAL A 602 13.00 3.17 -34.79
CA VAL A 602 12.25 1.98 -35.20
C VAL A 602 11.66 2.27 -36.57
N VAL A 603 12.31 1.77 -37.62
CA VAL A 603 11.74 1.82 -38.98
C VAL A 603 10.72 0.69 -39.08
N ALA A 604 9.44 1.02 -39.25
CA ALA A 604 8.47 0.03 -39.69
C ALA A 604 8.84 -0.40 -41.13
N PRO A 605 8.94 -1.70 -41.44
CA PRO A 605 9.11 -2.12 -42.83
C PRO A 605 7.83 -1.76 -43.60
N GLY A 606 7.94 -0.83 -44.55
CA GLY A 606 6.97 -0.65 -45.62
C GLY A 606 7.20 -1.68 -46.74
N ASP A 607 6.14 -1.99 -47.50
CA ASP A 607 6.15 -2.93 -48.64
C ASP A 607 7.30 -2.72 -49.64
#